data_AF-A0A7L4QJ84-F1
#
_entry.id   AF-A0A7L4QJ84-F1
#
_cell.length_a   1.000
_cell.length_b   1.000
_cell.length_c   1.000
_cell.angle_alpha   90.00
_cell.angle_beta   90.00
_cell.angle_gamma   90.00
#
_symmetry.space_group_name_H-M   'P 1'
#
loop_
_entity.id
_entity.type
_entity.pdbx_description
1 polymer ?
#
loop_
_entity_poly.entity_id
_entity_poly.type
_entity_poly.pdbx_seq_one_letter_code
_entity_poly.pdbx_strand_id
1 'polypeptide(L)'
;MMKFFRKHRKAVSPVIAVMLLVAVAVAAVGAYFIWFRSFQTQTQKSVQETSEGALGGGLQVINITDDGSKFYVVLKNTLSSGTITLDDTVNINPGNASTKDPGTATISPVGPISAGSTITTTIVPFSVDGNFTLLTGTTRTFTILSDDGTFVVTHTYTDS
;
A
#
# COMPACT_ATOMS: atom_id res chain seq x y z
N MET A 1 -4.07 64.07 -21.81
CA MET A 1 -2.98 63.63 -22.70
C MET A 1 -2.93 62.10 -22.67
N MET A 2 -3.59 61.42 -23.62
CA MET A 2 -3.65 59.95 -23.66
C MET A 2 -2.63 59.42 -24.68
N LYS A 3 -1.75 58.53 -24.22
CA LYS A 3 -0.68 57.89 -24.99
C LYS A 3 -1.29 56.78 -25.86
N PHE A 4 -1.27 56.97 -27.17
CA PHE A 4 -1.64 55.96 -28.17
C PHE A 4 -0.73 54.72 -28.02
N PHE A 5 -1.33 53.56 -27.72
CA PHE A 5 -0.67 52.27 -27.91
C PHE A 5 -0.46 52.04 -29.40
N ARG A 6 0.80 52.08 -29.86
CA ARG A 6 1.16 51.68 -31.22
C ARG A 6 0.94 50.17 -31.38
N LYS A 7 -0.09 49.78 -32.13
CA LYS A 7 -0.32 48.41 -32.60
C LYS A 7 0.78 48.01 -33.58
N HIS A 8 1.82 47.31 -33.12
CA HIS A 8 2.79 46.66 -34.00
C HIS A 8 2.11 45.48 -34.73
N ARG A 9 1.56 45.72 -35.93
CA ARG A 9 1.16 44.63 -36.84
C ARG A 9 2.41 44.13 -37.56
N LYS A 10 3.21 43.29 -36.88
CA LYS A 10 4.16 42.42 -37.61
C LYS A 10 3.31 41.30 -38.21
N ALA A 11 3.29 41.20 -39.54
CA ALA A 11 2.65 40.08 -40.22
C ALA A 11 3.40 38.81 -39.81
N VAL A 12 2.78 38.02 -38.92
CA VAL A 12 3.32 36.72 -38.54
C VAL A 12 3.09 35.82 -39.76
N SER A 13 4.18 35.32 -40.34
CA SER A 13 4.09 34.39 -41.47
C SER A 13 3.21 33.19 -41.07
N PRO A 14 2.24 32.78 -41.90
CA PRO A 14 1.35 31.65 -41.59
C PRO A 14 2.10 30.38 -41.16
N VAL A 15 3.30 30.16 -41.72
CA VAL A 15 4.17 29.03 -41.35
C VAL A 15 4.66 29.14 -39.91
N ILE A 16 5.05 30.33 -39.46
CA ILE A 16 5.54 30.55 -38.08
C ILE A 16 4.38 30.33 -37.09
N ALA A 17 3.17 30.78 -37.45
CA ALA A 17 1.99 30.56 -36.61
C ALA A 17 1.68 29.07 -36.43
N VAL A 18 1.78 28.27 -37.50
CA VAL A 18 1.57 26.82 -37.45
C VAL A 18 2.65 26.14 -36.60
N MET A 19 3.92 26.53 -36.76
CA MET A 19 5.02 25.96 -35.97
C MET A 19 4.84 26.23 -34.46
N LEU A 20 4.43 27.45 -34.10
CA LEU A 20 4.13 27.79 -32.72
C LEU A 20 2.92 27.01 -32.18
N LEU A 21 1.88 26.82 -33.00
CA LEU A 21 0.70 26.05 -32.63
C LEU A 21 1.05 24.58 -32.36
N VAL A 22 1.87 23.96 -33.21
CA VAL A 22 2.33 22.57 -33.02
C VAL A 22 3.17 22.45 -31.76
N ALA A 23 4.10 23.39 -31.53
CA ALA A 23 4.94 23.36 -30.33
C ALA A 23 4.11 23.44 -29.03
N VAL A 24 3.11 24.32 -29.00
CA VAL A 24 2.19 24.44 -27.85
C VAL A 24 1.35 23.19 -27.67
N ALA A 25 0.84 22.60 -28.76
CA ALA A 25 0.06 21.38 -28.71
C ALA A 25 0.86 20.19 -28.15
N VAL A 26 2.10 20.00 -28.62
CA VAL A 26 2.98 18.92 -28.13
C VAL A 26 3.35 19.14 -26.66
N ALA A 27 3.66 20.38 -26.27
CA ALA A 27 3.96 20.70 -24.87
C ALA A 27 2.75 20.44 -23.95
N ALA A 28 1.54 20.80 -24.37
CA ALA A 28 0.32 20.57 -23.60
C ALA A 28 0.01 19.07 -23.44
N VAL A 29 0.14 18.29 -24.52
CA VAL A 29 -0.09 16.83 -24.48
C VAL A 29 0.97 16.14 -23.61
N GLY A 30 2.24 16.52 -23.73
CA GLY A 30 3.32 15.98 -22.89
C GLY A 30 3.13 16.30 -21.41
N ALA A 31 2.76 17.53 -21.07
CA ALA A 31 2.46 17.93 -19.70
C ALA A 31 1.27 17.15 -19.12
N TYR A 32 0.20 16.97 -19.89
CA TYR A 32 -0.97 16.18 -19.48
C TYR A 32 -0.60 14.71 -19.25
N PHE A 33 0.20 14.11 -20.13
CA PHE A 33 0.61 12.71 -20.01
C PHE A 33 1.50 12.46 -18.78
N ILE A 34 2.46 13.36 -18.52
CA ILE A 34 3.31 13.30 -17.32
C ILE A 34 2.47 13.50 -16.06
N TRP A 35 1.53 14.45 -16.07
CA TRP A 35 0.61 14.68 -14.96
C TRP A 35 -0.25 13.44 -14.69
N PHE A 36 -0.92 12.89 -15.71
CA PHE A 36 -1.80 11.73 -15.56
C PHE A 36 -1.06 10.48 -15.00
N ARG A 37 0.13 10.17 -15.53
CA ARG A 37 0.96 9.06 -15.04
C ARG A 37 1.48 9.32 -13.63
N SER A 38 1.88 10.56 -13.33
CA SER A 38 2.40 10.94 -12.01
C SER A 38 1.34 10.85 -10.92
N PHE A 39 0.12 11.33 -11.16
CA PHE A 39 -0.97 11.26 -10.19
C PHE A 39 -1.48 9.82 -9.97
N GLN A 40 -1.70 9.02 -11.02
CA GLN A 40 -2.14 7.63 -10.84
C GLN A 40 -1.09 6.75 -10.12
N THR A 41 0.19 6.95 -10.39
CA THR A 41 1.25 6.15 -9.75
C THR A 41 1.56 6.60 -8.32
N GLN A 42 1.38 7.89 -8.01
CA GLN A 42 1.58 8.40 -6.65
C GLN A 42 0.45 8.01 -5.70
N THR A 43 -0.81 7.95 -6.13
CA THR A 43 -1.91 7.55 -5.23
C THR A 43 -1.80 6.09 -4.78
N GLN A 44 -1.23 5.21 -5.60
CA GLN A 44 -0.98 3.82 -5.18
C GLN A 44 0.22 3.71 -4.25
N LYS A 45 1.33 4.41 -4.53
CA LYS A 45 2.49 4.43 -3.63
C LYS A 45 2.22 5.11 -2.30
N SER A 46 1.52 6.24 -2.28
CA SER A 46 1.24 6.96 -1.03
C SER A 46 0.22 6.23 -0.16
N VAL A 47 -0.76 5.53 -0.74
CA VAL A 47 -1.71 4.71 0.04
C VAL A 47 -1.02 3.46 0.57
N GLN A 48 -0.09 2.86 -0.18
CA GLN A 48 0.69 1.72 0.28
C GLN A 48 1.72 2.12 1.36
N GLU A 49 2.43 3.25 1.20
CA GLU A 49 3.36 3.79 2.20
C GLU A 49 2.64 4.36 3.44
N THR A 50 1.44 4.92 3.29
CA THR A 50 0.63 5.36 4.43
C THR A 50 0.03 4.16 5.18
N SER A 51 -0.30 3.06 4.49
CA SER A 51 -0.73 1.82 5.17
C SER A 51 0.42 1.05 5.82
N GLU A 52 1.65 1.15 5.30
CA GLU A 52 2.85 0.56 5.91
C GLU A 52 3.50 1.44 6.99
N GLY A 53 3.21 2.75 7.00
CA GLY A 53 3.89 3.74 7.85
C GLY A 53 3.04 4.54 8.85
N ALA A 54 1.70 4.48 8.81
CA ALA A 54 0.86 5.37 9.63
C ALA A 54 0.56 4.90 11.07
N LEU A 55 0.99 3.70 11.48
CA LEU A 55 0.82 3.22 12.86
C LEU A 55 2.13 2.65 13.43
N GLY A 56 3.03 3.54 13.85
CA GLY A 56 3.83 3.34 15.06
C GLY A 56 4.78 2.14 15.14
N GLY A 57 5.85 2.15 14.33
CA GLY A 57 7.22 2.19 14.86
C GLY A 57 7.75 1.05 15.76
N GLY A 58 7.52 -0.22 15.41
CA GLY A 58 8.26 -1.31 16.06
C GLY A 58 8.10 -2.68 15.41
N LEU A 59 7.00 -2.94 14.71
CA LEU A 59 6.72 -4.21 14.04
C LEU A 59 6.51 -3.99 12.54
N GLN A 60 7.17 -4.78 11.70
CA GLN A 60 7.09 -4.69 10.24
C GLN A 60 6.86 -6.07 9.62
N VAL A 61 5.99 -6.16 8.62
CA VAL A 61 5.89 -7.35 7.75
C VAL A 61 6.93 -7.22 6.63
N ILE A 62 7.87 -8.17 6.58
CA ILE A 62 8.94 -8.23 5.57
C ILE A 62 8.49 -8.99 4.33
N ASN A 63 7.78 -10.09 4.55
CA ASN A 63 7.31 -10.94 3.48
C ASN A 63 6.04 -11.68 3.92
N ILE A 64 5.20 -11.98 2.95
CA ILE A 64 4.04 -12.86 3.11
C ILE A 64 3.92 -13.75 1.87
N THR A 65 3.66 -15.03 2.09
CA THR A 65 3.38 -16.01 1.04
C THR A 65 2.31 -16.97 1.53
N ASP A 66 1.58 -17.59 0.62
CA ASP A 66 0.58 -18.60 0.95
C ASP A 66 0.90 -19.95 0.28
N ASP A 67 0.31 -21.03 0.80
CA ASP A 67 0.33 -22.38 0.20
C ASP A 67 -1.08 -22.87 -0.20
N GLY A 68 -2.06 -21.96 -0.27
CA GLY A 68 -3.47 -22.27 -0.47
C GLY A 68 -4.21 -22.82 0.75
N SER A 69 -3.53 -23.04 1.90
CA SER A 69 -4.18 -23.42 3.17
C SER A 69 -3.85 -22.46 4.33
N LYS A 70 -2.65 -21.90 4.34
CA LYS A 70 -2.11 -21.05 5.41
C LYS A 70 -1.25 -19.94 4.80
N PHE A 71 -1.01 -18.89 5.59
CA PHE A 71 -0.07 -17.85 5.23
C PHE A 71 1.21 -17.99 6.04
N TYR A 72 2.35 -17.83 5.39
CA TYR A 72 3.65 -17.69 6.03
C TYR A 72 4.04 -16.23 6.01
N VAL A 73 4.26 -15.66 7.20
CA VAL A 73 4.57 -14.25 7.37
C VAL A 73 5.92 -14.12 8.06
N VAL A 74 6.77 -13.26 7.52
CA VAL A 74 8.04 -12.87 8.14
C VAL A 74 7.84 -11.51 8.77
N LEU A 75 7.94 -11.45 10.09
CA LEU A 75 7.81 -10.22 10.87
C LEU A 75 9.17 -9.80 11.38
N LYS A 76 9.42 -8.49 11.44
CA LYS A 76 10.64 -7.88 11.95
C LYS A 76 10.32 -6.93 13.09
N ASN A 77 11.06 -7.07 14.19
CA ASN A 77 11.12 -6.02 15.20
C ASN A 77 12.10 -4.93 14.71
N THR A 78 11.58 -3.75 14.42
CA THR A 78 12.34 -2.59 13.91
C THR A 78 12.82 -1.66 15.01
N LEU A 79 12.53 -1.95 16.28
CA LEU A 79 13.06 -1.21 17.42
C LEU A 79 14.58 -1.32 17.50
N SER A 80 15.22 -0.32 18.11
CA SER A 80 16.65 -0.34 18.41
C SER A 80 17.00 -1.12 19.68
N SER A 81 16.01 -1.42 20.53
CA SER A 81 16.15 -2.20 21.76
C SER A 81 14.80 -2.80 22.18
N GLY A 82 14.82 -3.80 23.08
CA GLY A 82 13.63 -4.48 23.58
C GLY A 82 13.20 -5.70 22.76
N THR A 83 12.10 -6.31 23.17
CA THR A 83 11.48 -7.48 22.53
C THR A 83 10.00 -7.19 22.27
N ILE A 84 9.49 -7.67 21.15
CA ILE A 84 8.05 -7.64 20.85
C ILE A 84 7.55 -9.07 20.86
N THR A 85 6.53 -9.36 21.65
CA THR A 85 5.79 -10.63 21.62
C THR A 85 4.50 -10.40 20.83
N LEU A 86 4.11 -11.35 20.01
CA LEU A 86 2.91 -11.24 19.18
C LEU A 86 1.68 -11.71 19.98
N ASP A 87 0.54 -11.12 19.69
CA ASP A 87 -0.77 -11.71 20.03
C ASP A 87 -0.91 -13.06 19.32
N ASP A 88 -1.62 -14.02 19.92
CA ASP A 88 -1.90 -15.33 19.30
C ASP A 88 -3.05 -15.31 18.30
N THR A 89 -3.74 -14.17 18.21
CA THR A 89 -4.79 -13.89 17.25
C THR A 89 -4.38 -12.87 16.20
N VAL A 90 -4.93 -13.02 14.99
CA VAL A 90 -4.78 -12.06 13.89
C VAL A 90 -6.14 -11.73 13.30
N ASN A 91 -6.33 -10.45 13.01
CA ASN A 91 -7.49 -9.98 12.26
C ASN A 91 -7.18 -10.06 10.77
N ILE A 92 -8.01 -10.80 10.03
CA ILE A 92 -7.91 -10.93 8.58
C ILE A 92 -9.26 -10.56 8.01
N ASN A 93 -9.29 -9.63 7.06
CA ASN A 93 -10.49 -9.44 6.26
C ASN A 93 -10.71 -10.71 5.41
N PRO A 94 -11.84 -11.44 5.55
CA PRO A 94 -12.07 -12.68 4.83
C PRO A 94 -12.33 -12.50 3.32
N GLY A 95 -12.10 -11.30 2.78
CA GLY A 95 -12.41 -10.95 1.40
C GLY A 95 -13.92 -10.80 1.21
N ASN A 96 -14.51 -11.66 0.37
CA ASN A 96 -15.94 -11.65 0.05
C ASN A 96 -16.83 -12.34 1.10
N ALA A 97 -16.28 -12.91 2.18
CA ALA A 97 -17.11 -13.56 3.21
C ALA A 97 -17.81 -12.53 4.12
N SER A 98 -19.05 -12.81 4.51
CA SER A 98 -19.95 -11.85 5.18
C SER A 98 -19.62 -11.56 6.65
N THR A 99 -18.78 -12.35 7.32
CA THR A 99 -18.51 -12.20 8.75
C THR A 99 -17.11 -11.60 8.99
N LYS A 100 -17.09 -10.33 9.37
CA LYS A 100 -15.89 -9.55 9.73
C LYS A 100 -15.75 -9.51 11.25
N ASP A 101 -15.49 -10.65 11.87
CA ASP A 101 -15.25 -10.69 13.31
C ASP A 101 -13.75 -10.50 13.61
N PRO A 102 -13.36 -9.77 14.67
CA PRO A 102 -11.98 -9.79 15.15
C PRO A 102 -11.60 -11.18 15.69
N GLY A 103 -10.33 -11.55 15.57
CA GLY A 103 -9.82 -12.87 15.93
C GLY A 103 -10.17 -13.94 14.91
N THR A 104 -10.10 -13.62 13.61
CA THR A 104 -10.39 -14.54 12.48
C THR A 104 -9.25 -15.48 12.11
N ALA A 105 -8.10 -15.44 12.77
CA ALA A 105 -7.01 -16.37 12.54
C ALA A 105 -6.15 -16.58 13.79
N THR A 106 -5.50 -17.74 13.87
CA THR A 106 -4.36 -17.95 14.78
C THR A 106 -3.06 -17.62 14.09
N ILE A 107 -2.08 -17.16 14.87
CA ILE A 107 -0.69 -16.99 14.43
C ILE A 107 0.23 -17.84 15.31
N SER A 108 1.18 -18.53 14.70
CA SER A 108 2.11 -19.40 15.43
C SER A 108 3.41 -19.66 14.65
N PRO A 109 4.60 -19.60 15.29
CA PRO A 109 4.82 -19.24 16.69
C PRO A 109 4.69 -17.74 17.00
N VAL A 110 4.42 -17.40 18.27
CA VAL A 110 4.27 -16.02 18.80
C VAL A 110 5.37 -15.64 19.80
N GLY A 111 6.53 -16.27 19.69
CA GLY A 111 7.65 -16.06 20.60
C GLY A 111 8.23 -14.64 20.55
N PRO A 112 9.06 -14.27 21.55
CA PRO A 112 9.64 -12.93 21.62
C PRO A 112 10.56 -12.67 20.42
N ILE A 113 10.35 -11.52 19.77
CA ILE A 113 11.16 -11.02 18.66
C ILE A 113 12.11 -9.95 19.21
N SER A 114 13.39 -10.27 19.33
CA SER A 114 14.41 -9.29 19.73
C SER A 114 14.54 -8.15 18.73
N ALA A 115 14.89 -6.95 19.21
CA ALA A 115 15.19 -5.79 18.39
C ALA A 115 16.12 -6.12 17.20
N GLY A 116 15.75 -5.63 16.01
CA GLY A 116 16.46 -5.88 14.76
C GLY A 116 16.31 -7.30 14.18
N SER A 117 15.67 -8.22 14.91
CA SER A 117 15.51 -9.62 14.51
C SER A 117 14.18 -9.87 13.81
N THR A 118 14.10 -11.02 13.15
CA THR A 118 12.89 -11.48 12.44
C THR A 118 12.38 -12.80 13.02
N ILE A 119 11.07 -13.00 12.96
CA ILE A 119 10.43 -14.29 13.18
C ILE A 119 9.64 -14.69 11.93
N THR A 120 9.65 -15.98 11.63
CA THR A 120 8.73 -16.56 10.64
C THR A 120 7.60 -17.22 11.40
N THR A 121 6.38 -16.84 11.04
CA THR A 121 5.16 -17.32 11.69
C THR A 121 4.15 -17.74 10.65
N THR A 122 3.26 -18.62 11.04
CA THR A 122 2.19 -19.13 10.18
C THR A 122 0.87 -18.58 10.68
N ILE A 123 0.07 -18.04 9.78
CA ILE A 123 -1.28 -17.56 10.08
C ILE A 123 -2.26 -18.58 9.49
N VAL A 124 -3.11 -19.11 10.37
CA VAL A 124 -4.16 -20.08 10.02
C VAL A 124 -5.52 -19.40 10.21
N PRO A 125 -6.22 -19.08 9.12
CA PRO A 125 -7.57 -18.53 9.19
C PRO A 125 -8.52 -19.49 9.91
N PHE A 126 -9.31 -18.96 10.85
CA PHE A 126 -10.43 -19.65 11.42
C PHE A 126 -11.56 -19.73 10.42
N SER A 127 -12.23 -20.87 10.47
CA SER A 127 -13.36 -21.18 9.62
C SER A 127 -14.52 -21.50 10.54
N VAL A 128 -15.36 -20.52 10.85
CA VAL A 128 -16.50 -20.70 11.77
C VAL A 128 -17.51 -21.70 11.20
N ASP A 129 -17.58 -21.80 9.86
CA ASP A 129 -18.50 -22.68 9.12
C ASP A 129 -17.80 -23.68 8.17
N GLY A 130 -16.47 -23.85 8.25
CA GLY A 130 -15.72 -24.69 7.31
C GLY A 130 -15.40 -24.03 5.94
N ASN A 131 -15.89 -22.81 5.67
CA ASN A 131 -15.79 -22.12 4.38
C ASN A 131 -14.73 -20.99 4.26
N PHE A 132 -13.71 -20.91 5.11
CA PHE A 132 -12.55 -20.08 4.78
C PHE A 132 -11.71 -20.76 3.70
N THR A 133 -12.09 -20.55 2.44
CA THR A 133 -11.32 -21.01 1.29
C THR A 133 -10.40 -19.90 0.81
N LEU A 134 -9.11 -20.21 0.73
CA LEU A 134 -8.13 -19.35 0.06
C LEU A 134 -8.39 -19.44 -1.45
N LEU A 135 -8.96 -18.37 -1.99
CA LEU A 135 -9.26 -18.23 -3.40
C LEU A 135 -8.18 -17.36 -4.02
N THR A 136 -7.45 -17.91 -4.98
CA THR A 136 -6.40 -17.19 -5.71
C THR A 136 -6.96 -15.90 -6.31
N GLY A 137 -6.17 -14.83 -6.27
CA GLY A 137 -6.56 -13.49 -6.72
C GLY A 137 -7.42 -12.69 -5.73
N THR A 138 -7.68 -13.19 -4.53
CA THR A 138 -8.39 -12.42 -3.49
C THR A 138 -7.42 -11.56 -2.68
N THR A 139 -7.65 -10.24 -2.65
CA THR A 139 -6.88 -9.33 -1.80
C THR A 139 -7.41 -9.34 -0.37
N ARG A 140 -6.53 -9.56 0.60
CA ARG A 140 -6.81 -9.62 2.03
C ARG A 140 -5.93 -8.66 2.81
N THR A 141 -6.48 -8.12 3.88
CA THR A 141 -5.77 -7.24 4.81
C THR A 141 -5.62 -7.95 6.15
N PHE A 142 -4.39 -8.00 6.64
CA PHE A 142 -3.97 -8.62 7.90
C PHE A 142 -3.64 -7.52 8.88
N THR A 143 -4.17 -7.59 10.09
CA THR A 143 -3.79 -6.72 11.20
C THR A 143 -3.23 -7.61 12.31
N ILE A 144 -1.93 -7.50 12.52
CA ILE A 144 -1.16 -8.28 13.49
C ILE A 144 -0.77 -7.33 14.62
N LEU A 145 -0.99 -7.77 15.86
CA LEU A 145 -0.74 -6.98 17.05
C LEU A 145 0.36 -7.63 17.91
N SER A 146 1.02 -6.81 18.73
CA SER A 146 1.73 -7.32 19.90
C SER A 146 0.75 -7.75 20.98
N ASP A 147 1.20 -8.60 21.90
CA ASP A 147 0.42 -9.13 23.02
C ASP A 147 -0.18 -8.05 23.92
N ASP A 148 0.53 -6.93 24.07
CA ASP A 148 0.11 -5.75 24.82
C ASP A 148 -0.71 -4.74 23.98
N GLY A 149 -0.90 -5.01 22.69
CA GLY A 149 -1.58 -4.13 21.74
C GLY A 149 -0.84 -2.84 21.40
N THR A 150 0.40 -2.66 21.88
CA THR A 150 1.21 -1.45 21.68
C THR A 150 1.67 -1.31 20.22
N PHE A 151 2.04 -2.41 19.58
CA PHE A 151 2.50 -2.44 18.21
C PHE A 151 1.46 -3.10 17.31
N VAL A 152 1.09 -2.39 16.25
CA VAL A 152 0.10 -2.87 15.29
C VAL A 152 0.66 -2.72 13.89
N VAL A 153 0.72 -3.82 13.14
CA VAL A 153 1.09 -3.80 11.73
C VAL A 153 -0.09 -4.25 10.89
N THR A 154 -0.41 -3.45 9.88
CA THR A 154 -1.42 -3.80 8.88
C THR A 154 -0.75 -4.04 7.54
N HIS A 155 -0.98 -5.20 6.94
CA HIS A 155 -0.39 -5.57 5.66
C HIS A 155 -1.46 -6.12 4.72
N THR A 156 -1.37 -5.78 3.44
CA THR A 156 -2.33 -6.24 2.42
C THR A 156 -1.62 -7.17 1.44
N TYR A 157 -2.19 -8.34 1.23
CA TYR A 157 -1.65 -9.39 0.36
C TYR A 157 -2.73 -9.86 -0.60
N THR A 158 -2.34 -10.27 -1.81
CA THR A 158 -3.25 -10.88 -2.77
C THR A 158 -2.86 -12.34 -2.93
N ASP A 159 -3.79 -13.23 -2.61
CA ASP A 159 -3.62 -14.69 -2.70
C ASP A 159 -3.10 -15.05 -4.10
N SER A 160 -2.02 -15.84 -4.17
CA SER A 160 -1.32 -16.16 -5.43
C SER A 160 -1.89 -17.36 -6.19
#